data_AF-A0A7S2M4F3-F1
#
_entry.id   AF-A0A7S2M4F3-F1
#
_cell.length_a   1.000
_cell.length_b   1.000
_cell.length_c   1.000
_cell.angle_alpha   90.00
_cell.angle_beta   90.00
_cell.angle_gamma   90.00
#
_symmetry.space_group_name_H-M   'P 1'
#
loop_
_entity.id
_entity.type
_entity.pdbx_description
1 polymer ?
#
loop_
_entity_poly.entity_id
_entity_poly.type
_entity_poly.pdbx_seq_one_letter_code
_entity_poly.pdbx_strand_id
1 'polypeptide(L)'
;GANGDTMSREDVEALMELRRHVKRMQAGTPLLLRTVAASGQEELQICTFSVTPDLLSLRWQDQEGKGTVHEAPLSAIVDVQEDSAGAPPADDDDTEGHHALLVKLRNGGREDTMNLIC
;
A
#
# COMPACT_ATOMS: atom_id res chain seq x y z
N GLY A 1 -23.49 35.94 -19.43
CA GLY A 1 -23.78 35.70 -18.00
C GLY A 1 -22.75 34.71 -17.51
N ALA A 2 -22.07 35.02 -16.41
CA ALA A 2 -21.11 34.09 -15.80
C ALA A 2 -21.90 32.98 -15.10
N ASN A 3 -21.83 31.76 -15.63
CA ASN A 3 -22.31 30.57 -14.94
C ASN A 3 -21.29 30.26 -13.83
N GLY A 4 -21.53 30.81 -12.65
CA GLY A 4 -20.87 30.37 -11.43
C GLY A 4 -21.52 29.05 -11.00
N ASP A 5 -20.94 27.93 -11.41
CA ASP A 5 -21.19 26.65 -10.74
C ASP A 5 -20.72 26.77 -9.30
N THR A 6 -21.64 27.20 -8.42
CA THR A 6 -21.43 27.12 -6.98
C THR A 6 -21.46 25.65 -6.60
N MET A 7 -20.28 25.10 -6.36
CA MET A 7 -20.06 23.76 -5.82
C MET A 7 -20.97 23.51 -4.62
N SER A 8 -21.67 22.38 -4.61
CA SER A 8 -22.61 22.08 -3.52
C SER A 8 -21.85 21.81 -2.22
N ARG A 9 -22.55 21.89 -1.08
CA ARG A 9 -21.95 21.56 0.22
C ARG A 9 -21.43 20.12 0.28
N GLU A 10 -22.14 19.20 -0.35
CA GLU A 10 -21.79 17.78 -0.42
C GLU A 10 -20.50 17.58 -1.23
N ASP A 11 -20.36 18.29 -2.36
CA ASP A 11 -19.14 18.26 -3.18
C ASP A 11 -17.91 18.78 -2.42
N VAL A 12 -18.10 19.84 -1.60
CA VAL A 12 -17.04 20.39 -0.77
C VAL A 12 -16.62 19.40 0.31
N GLU A 13 -17.58 18.72 0.95
CA GLU A 13 -17.32 17.70 1.97
C GLU A 13 -16.57 16.51 1.38
N ALA A 14 -17.05 15.97 0.26
CA ALA A 14 -16.38 14.88 -0.47
C ALA A 14 -14.95 15.26 -0.90
N LEU A 15 -14.73 16.49 -1.36
CA LEU A 15 -13.40 16.99 -1.71
C LEU A 15 -12.47 17.04 -0.49
N MET A 16 -12.98 17.48 0.67
CA MET A 16 -12.20 17.51 1.91
C MET A 16 -11.85 16.10 2.39
N GLU A 17 -12.78 15.17 2.30
CA GLU A 17 -12.54 13.77 2.62
C GLU A 17 -11.48 13.16 1.70
N LEU A 18 -11.57 13.39 0.39
CA LEU A 18 -10.58 12.93 -0.57
C LEU A 18 -9.19 13.48 -0.25
N ARG A 19 -9.08 14.78 0.02
CA ARG A 19 -7.81 15.42 0.42
C ARG A 19 -7.25 14.81 1.69
N ARG A 20 -8.09 14.47 2.66
CA ARG A 20 -7.66 13.79 3.89
C ARG A 20 -7.13 12.39 3.61
N HIS A 21 -7.78 11.63 2.74
CA HIS A 21 -7.32 10.31 2.33
C HIS A 21 -5.96 10.37 1.64
N VAL A 22 -5.80 11.28 0.67
CA VAL A 22 -4.54 11.50 -0.03
C VAL A 22 -3.41 11.85 0.93
N LYS A 23 -3.65 12.78 1.88
CA LYS A 23 -2.64 13.12 2.89
C LYS A 23 -2.22 11.93 3.74
N ARG A 24 -3.15 11.05 4.11
CA ARG A 24 -2.82 9.82 4.86
C ARG A 24 -1.96 8.87 4.03
N MET A 25 -2.32 8.65 2.77
CA MET A 25 -1.53 7.81 1.85
C MET A 25 -0.12 8.37 1.63
N GLN A 26 0.03 9.69 1.60
CA GLN A 26 1.34 10.35 1.42
C GLN A 26 2.18 10.40 2.70
N ALA A 27 1.55 10.41 3.88
CA ALA A 27 2.26 10.44 5.17
C ALA A 27 3.06 9.15 5.41
N GLY A 28 2.59 8.04 4.85
CA GLY A 28 3.21 6.74 4.98
C GLY A 28 2.53 5.86 6.03
N THR A 29 2.51 4.56 5.78
CA THR A 29 1.97 3.55 6.69
C THR A 29 3.01 2.45 6.85
N PRO A 30 3.46 2.16 8.07
CA PRO A 30 4.33 1.01 8.32
C PRO A 30 3.53 -0.28 8.13
N LEU A 31 4.04 -1.18 7.30
CA LEU A 31 3.46 -2.49 7.02
C LEU A 31 4.56 -3.55 7.02
N LEU A 32 4.21 -4.77 7.40
CA LEU A 32 5.08 -5.93 7.25
C LEU A 32 5.00 -6.44 5.81
N LEU A 33 6.11 -6.36 5.08
CA LEU A 33 6.24 -6.91 3.74
C LEU A 33 6.79 -8.34 3.83
N ARG A 34 6.03 -9.32 3.34
CA ARG A 34 6.52 -10.70 3.16
C ARG A 34 7.16 -10.85 1.78
N THR A 35 8.41 -11.30 1.77
CA THR A 35 9.17 -11.61 0.55
C THR A 35 9.73 -13.02 0.61
N VAL A 36 10.16 -13.56 -0.54
CA VAL A 36 10.88 -14.83 -0.61
C VAL A 36 12.32 -14.52 -1.00
N ALA A 37 13.26 -14.83 -0.11
CA ALA A 37 14.68 -14.62 -0.35
C ALA A 37 15.21 -15.55 -1.45
N ALA A 38 16.40 -15.26 -1.99
CA ALA A 38 17.05 -16.10 -2.99
C ALA A 38 17.33 -17.54 -2.49
N SER A 39 17.39 -17.73 -1.17
CA SER A 39 17.50 -19.03 -0.50
C SER A 39 16.19 -19.83 -0.49
N GLY A 40 15.08 -19.23 -0.93
CA GLY A 40 13.73 -19.81 -0.86
C GLY A 40 13.07 -19.69 0.52
N GLN A 41 13.72 -19.05 1.49
CA GLN A 41 13.13 -18.76 2.80
C GLN A 41 12.23 -17.53 2.74
N GLU A 42 11.14 -17.54 3.50
CA GLU A 42 10.30 -16.36 3.67
C GLU A 42 10.99 -15.37 4.62
N GLU A 43 10.98 -14.09 4.23
CA GLU A 43 11.49 -12.99 5.04
C GLU A 43 10.37 -11.96 5.26
N LEU A 44 10.22 -11.51 6.51
CA LEU A 44 9.34 -10.41 6.89
C LEU A 44 10.19 -9.17 7.15
N GLN A 45 9.81 -8.04 6.55
CA GLN A 45 10.49 -6.76 6.70
C GLN A 45 9.49 -5.67 7.00
N ILE A 46 9.79 -4.79 7.96
CA ILE A 46 8.95 -3.62 8.22
C ILE A 46 9.31 -2.52 7.22
N CYS A 47 8.35 -2.12 6.40
CA CYS A 47 8.52 -1.08 5.39
C CYS A 47 7.46 0.02 5.58
N THR A 48 7.86 1.28 5.38
CA THR A 48 6.90 2.40 5.33
C THR A 48 6.44 2.61 3.91
N PHE A 49 5.17 2.31 3.62
CA PHE A 49 4.56 2.49 2.30
C PHE A 49 3.88 3.86 2.20
N SER A 50 4.11 4.58 1.11
CA SER A 50 3.54 5.92 0.87
C SER A 50 3.25 6.12 -0.61
N VAL A 51 2.24 6.93 -0.93
CA VAL A 51 2.04 7.44 -2.29
C VAL A 51 2.85 8.73 -2.47
N THR A 52 3.45 8.93 -3.64
CA THR A 52 4.22 10.15 -3.93
C THR A 52 3.35 11.41 -4.01
N PRO A 53 3.92 12.62 -3.86
CA PRO A 53 3.17 13.88 -3.91
C PRO A 53 2.37 14.11 -5.20
N ASP A 54 2.87 13.57 -6.32
CA ASP A 54 2.25 13.64 -7.65
C ASP A 54 1.17 12.57 -7.88
N LEU A 55 0.97 11.65 -6.92
CA LEU A 55 0.03 10.53 -6.99
C LEU A 55 0.31 9.55 -8.13
N LEU A 56 1.57 9.46 -8.57
CA LEU A 56 1.95 8.58 -9.69
C LEU A 56 2.57 7.27 -9.23
N SER A 57 3.15 7.21 -8.03
CA SER A 57 3.92 6.07 -7.57
C SER A 57 3.57 5.64 -6.16
N LEU A 58 3.67 4.32 -5.93
CA LEU A 58 3.79 3.72 -4.61
C LEU A 58 5.27 3.60 -4.26
N ARG A 59 5.66 4.18 -3.14
CA ARG A 59 7.03 4.18 -2.62
C ARG A 59 7.08 3.46 -1.27
N TRP A 60 8.05 2.58 -1.06
CA TRP A 60 8.28 1.96 0.24
C TRP A 60 9.75 1.97 0.63
N GLN A 61 9.98 2.12 1.93
CA GLN A 61 11.31 2.19 2.50
C GLN A 61 11.43 1.25 3.70
N ASP A 62 12.46 0.41 3.66
CA ASP A 62 12.84 -0.48 4.76
C ASP A 62 13.21 0.35 6.02
N GLN A 63 12.60 -0.01 7.16
CA GLN A 63 12.84 0.64 8.45
C GLN A 63 14.04 0.07 9.21
N GLU A 64 14.41 -1.20 8.99
CA GLU A 64 15.35 -1.93 9.85
C GLU A 64 16.77 -2.05 9.26
N GLY A 65 16.96 -1.70 7.98
CA GLY A 65 18.24 -1.90 7.29
C GLY A 65 18.92 -0.62 6.80
N LYS A 66 18.97 -0.49 5.47
CA LYS A 66 19.84 0.45 4.74
C LYS A 66 19.14 1.73 4.28
N GLY A 67 17.85 1.88 4.61
CA GLY A 67 17.01 2.96 4.07
C GLY A 67 16.84 2.86 2.56
N THR A 68 16.94 1.67 1.97
CA THR A 68 16.69 1.45 0.54
C THR A 68 15.27 1.87 0.23
N VAL A 69 15.14 2.79 -0.73
CA VAL A 69 13.84 3.27 -1.22
C VAL A 69 13.50 2.51 -2.47
N HIS A 70 12.34 1.87 -2.46
CA HIS A 70 11.75 1.21 -3.60
C HIS A 70 10.57 2.03 -4.09
N GLU A 71 10.31 1.98 -5.39
CA GLU A 71 9.22 2.71 -6.01
C GLU A 71 8.66 1.92 -7.20
N ALA A 72 7.34 1.91 -7.32
CA ALA A 72 6.64 1.37 -8.47
C ALA A 72 5.53 2.35 -8.90
N PRO A 73 5.32 2.56 -10.21
CA PRO A 73 4.22 3.40 -10.67
C PRO A 73 2.88 2.75 -10.30
N LEU A 74 1.91 3.54 -9.87
CA LEU A 74 0.57 3.02 -9.51
C LEU A 74 -0.10 2.34 -10.71
N SER A 75 0.21 2.78 -11.93
CA SER A 75 -0.27 2.14 -13.17
C SER A 75 0.26 0.72 -13.38
N ALA A 76 1.30 0.30 -12.65
CA ALA A 76 1.79 -1.08 -12.68
C ALA A 76 0.99 -1.99 -11.73
N ILE A 77 0.19 -1.46 -10.80
CA ILE A 77 -0.68 -2.27 -9.95
C ILE A 77 -1.81 -2.81 -10.82
N VAL A 78 -1.87 -4.13 -10.96
CA VAL A 78 -2.91 -4.80 -11.77
C VAL A 78 -4.08 -5.26 -10.93
N ASP A 79 -3.85 -5.53 -9.65
CA ASP A 79 -4.82 -6.17 -8.75
C ASP A 79 -4.42 -5.91 -7.30
N VAL A 80 -5.41 -5.68 -6.45
CA VAL A 80 -5.27 -5.53 -4.99
C VAL A 80 -6.38 -6.35 -4.35
N GLN A 81 -6.01 -7.33 -3.54
CA GLN A 81 -6.95 -8.26 -2.91
C GLN A 81 -6.67 -8.34 -1.42
N GLU A 82 -7.72 -8.50 -0.62
CA GLU A 82 -7.56 -8.93 0.77
C GLU A 82 -7.15 -10.41 0.77
N ASP A 83 -6.03 -10.70 1.42
CA ASP A 83 -5.55 -12.06 1.60
C ASP A 83 -6.14 -12.63 2.88
N SER A 84 -7.30 -13.25 2.77
CA SER A 84 -7.98 -13.89 3.89
C SER A 84 -7.31 -15.18 4.36
N ALA A 85 -6.27 -15.67 3.65
CA ALA A 85 -5.63 -16.97 3.87
C ALA A 85 -4.14 -16.88 4.24
N GLY A 86 -3.49 -15.74 4.04
CA GLY A 86 -2.04 -15.53 4.22
C GLY A 86 -1.59 -15.13 5.63
N ALA A 87 -2.49 -15.06 6.61
CA ALA A 87 -2.10 -14.92 8.00
C ALA A 87 -1.11 -16.06 8.38
N PRO A 88 0.04 -15.76 8.99
CA PRO A 88 0.98 -16.83 9.38
C PRO A 88 0.26 -17.86 10.27
N PRO A 89 0.62 -19.15 10.19
CA PRO A 89 0.04 -20.17 11.05
C PRO A 89 0.26 -19.75 12.50
N ALA A 90 -0.85 -19.75 13.24
CA ALA A 90 -0.93 -19.30 14.62
C ALA A 90 -0.05 -20.16 15.53
N ASP A 91 1.11 -19.63 15.92
CA ASP A 91 1.71 -20.01 17.19
C ASP A 91 1.03 -19.15 18.26
N ASP A 92 0.14 -19.80 19.02
CA ASP A 92 -0.51 -19.39 20.27
C ASP A 92 -0.86 -17.89 20.48
N ASP A 93 -2.19 -17.64 20.54
CA ASP A 93 -2.87 -16.70 21.45
C ASP A 93 -3.40 -15.32 20.97
N ASP A 94 -3.40 -14.93 19.68
CA ASP A 94 -3.93 -13.58 19.28
C ASP A 94 -4.49 -13.45 17.82
N THR A 95 -5.31 -14.39 17.34
CA THR A 95 -5.73 -14.42 15.90
C THR A 95 -6.91 -13.53 15.48
N GLU A 96 -7.31 -12.52 16.26
CA GLU A 96 -8.42 -11.61 15.86
C GLU A 96 -7.99 -10.32 15.14
N GLY A 97 -6.69 -10.09 14.89
CA GLY A 97 -6.21 -8.74 14.54
C GLY A 97 -5.52 -8.51 13.17
N HIS A 98 -5.11 -9.54 12.44
CA HIS A 98 -4.20 -9.34 11.30
C HIS A 98 -4.93 -9.27 9.96
N HIS A 99 -4.69 -8.17 9.23
CA HIS A 99 -5.21 -7.98 7.88
C HIS A 99 -4.07 -8.03 6.88
N ALA A 100 -4.20 -8.89 5.86
CA ALA A 100 -3.22 -9.00 4.79
C ALA A 100 -3.78 -8.51 3.45
N LEU A 101 -2.93 -7.87 2.66
CA LEU A 101 -3.23 -7.37 1.32
C LEU A 101 -2.24 -7.97 0.34
N LEU A 102 -2.77 -8.56 -0.73
CA LEU A 102 -2.02 -9.03 -1.87
C LEU A 102 -2.04 -7.97 -2.97
N VAL A 103 -0.90 -7.39 -3.30
CA VAL A 103 -0.74 -6.41 -4.38
C VAL A 103 0.03 -7.05 -5.52
N LYS A 104 -0.60 -7.17 -6.68
CA LYS A 104 0.06 -7.67 -7.90
C LYS A 104 0.53 -6.50 -8.74
N LEU A 105 1.80 -6.55 -9.15
CA LEU A 105 2.46 -5.56 -9.98
C LEU A 105 2.85 -6.18 -11.32
N ARG A 106 2.73 -5.42 -12.41
CA ARG A 106 3.25 -5.77 -13.72
C ARG A 106 4.56 -5.03 -13.97
N ASN A 107 5.66 -5.76 -14.06
CA ASN A 107 6.99 -5.21 -14.31
C ASN A 107 7.63 -5.86 -15.55
N GLY A 108 7.73 -5.10 -16.65
CA GLY A 108 8.42 -5.58 -17.87
C GLY A 108 7.85 -6.86 -18.49
N GLY A 109 6.57 -7.16 -18.28
CA GLY A 109 5.90 -8.39 -18.76
C GLY A 109 5.90 -9.55 -17.75
N ARG A 110 6.55 -9.38 -16.59
CA ARG A 110 6.45 -10.29 -15.44
C ARG A 110 5.44 -9.76 -14.44
N GLU A 111 4.73 -10.65 -13.76
CA GLU A 111 3.90 -10.32 -12.62
C GLU A 111 4.64 -10.62 -11.32
N ASP A 112 4.80 -9.59 -10.51
CA ASP A 112 5.39 -9.67 -9.17
C ASP A 112 4.26 -9.50 -8.14
N THR A 113 4.36 -10.17 -7.00
CA THR A 113 3.34 -10.11 -5.95
C THR A 113 3.96 -9.65 -4.65
N MET A 114 3.37 -8.64 -4.02
CA MET A 114 3.71 -8.16 -2.69
C MET A 114 2.60 -8.58 -1.73
N ASN A 115 2.98 -9.15 -0.57
CA ASN A 115 2.06 -9.47 0.51
C ASN A 115 2.35 -8.51 1.67
N LEU A 116 1.37 -7.66 1.99
CA LEU A 116 1.46 -6.59 2.98
C LEU A 116 0.58 -6.96 4.18
N ILE A 117 1.15 -6.97 5.37
CA ILE A 117 0.46 -7.38 6.61
C ILE A 117 0.39 -6.16 7.55
N CYS A 118 -0.80 -5.93 8.11
CA CYS A 118 -1.09 -4.93 9.13
C CYS A 118 -1.50 -5.59 10.45
#